data_AF-A0A7S0ZNQ4-F1
#
_entry.id   AF-A0A7S0ZNQ4-F1
#
_cell.length_a   1.000
_cell.length_b   1.000
_cell.length_c   1.000
_cell.angle_alpha   90.00
_cell.angle_beta   90.00
_cell.angle_gamma   90.00
#
_symmetry.space_group_name_H-M   'P 1'
#
loop_
_entity.id
_entity.type
_entity.pdbx_description
1 polymer ?
#
loop_
_entity_poly.entity_id
_entity_poly.type
_entity_poly.pdbx_seq_one_letter_code
_entity_poly.pdbx_strand_id
1 'polypeptide(L)'
;SAQVPSSAQVIAAQDVEYQESLLNDRLKDLLQEHDDLSCSVISMRADLEAATKLRENASLRMSRYGDNPKLQAEVERAQKIEDEARKPFSLMQERIDTIEGEALEIHDMLSAAESVRMG
;
A
#
# COMPACT_ATOMS: atom_id res chain seq x y z
N SER A 1 -13.82 51.56 -4.11
CA SER A 1 -13.54 51.32 -2.68
C SER A 1 -13.35 49.84 -2.46
N ALA A 2 -12.21 49.42 -1.91
CA ALA A 2 -12.04 48.02 -1.52
C ALA A 2 -12.97 47.74 -0.33
N GLN A 3 -13.86 46.77 -0.48
CA GLN A 3 -14.80 46.38 0.56
C GLN A 3 -14.03 45.51 1.56
N VAL A 4 -13.94 45.96 2.82
CA VAL A 4 -13.26 45.21 3.87
C VAL A 4 -14.05 43.92 4.11
N PRO A 5 -13.40 42.74 4.09
CA PRO A 5 -14.10 41.48 4.33
C PRO A 5 -14.75 41.49 5.70
N SER A 6 -15.97 40.97 5.77
CA SER A 6 -16.66 40.74 7.04
C SER A 6 -15.91 39.71 7.87
N SER A 7 -16.08 39.75 9.19
CA SER A 7 -15.51 38.73 10.10
C SER A 7 -15.88 37.30 9.68
N ALA A 8 -17.10 37.08 9.20
CA ALA A 8 -17.55 35.79 8.70
C ALA A 8 -16.76 35.31 7.48
N GLN A 9 -16.39 36.22 6.57
CA GLN A 9 -15.55 35.89 5.40
C GLN A 9 -14.12 35.55 5.79
N VAL A 10 -13.57 36.22 6.81
CA VAL A 10 -12.22 35.91 7.33
C VAL A 10 -12.20 34.55 8.01
N ILE A 11 -13.19 34.24 8.85
CA ILE A 11 -13.30 32.95 9.54
C ILE A 11 -13.42 31.81 8.52
N ALA A 12 -14.31 31.96 7.52
CA ALA A 12 -14.47 30.93 6.49
C ALA A 12 -13.18 30.68 5.69
N ALA A 13 -12.39 31.71 5.41
CA ALA A 13 -11.09 31.55 4.75
C ALA A 13 -10.08 30.80 5.64
N GLN A 14 -10.03 31.12 6.94
CA GLN A 14 -9.16 30.44 7.89
C GLN A 14 -9.53 28.97 8.08
N ASP A 15 -10.83 28.65 8.11
CA ASP A 15 -11.31 27.26 8.21
C ASP A 15 -10.88 26.44 6.99
N VAL A 16 -10.95 27.02 5.78
CA VAL A 16 -10.49 26.37 4.54
C VAL A 16 -8.97 26.14 4.55
N GLU A 17 -8.18 27.15 4.89
CA GLU A 17 -6.71 27.02 5.00
C GLU A 17 -6.33 25.95 6.04
N TYR A 18 -7.04 25.89 7.15
CA TYR A 18 -6.81 24.87 8.18
C TYR A 18 -7.13 23.46 7.67
N GLN A 19 -8.26 23.28 6.97
CA GLN A 19 -8.62 21.99 6.38
C GLN A 19 -7.59 21.53 5.34
N GLU A 20 -7.11 22.43 4.49
CA GLU A 20 -6.05 22.12 3.52
C GLU A 20 -4.74 21.73 4.21
N SER A 21 -4.36 22.41 5.30
CA SER A 21 -3.17 22.04 6.07
C SER A 21 -3.29 20.62 6.63
N LEU A 22 -4.45 20.25 7.19
CA LEU A 22 -4.70 18.91 7.70
C LEU A 22 -4.62 17.83 6.61
N LEU A 23 -5.16 18.12 5.43
CA LEU A 23 -5.11 17.22 4.27
C LEU A 23 -3.67 17.03 3.78
N ASN A 24 -2.88 18.11 3.71
CA ASN A 24 -1.47 18.02 3.32
C ASN A 24 -0.63 17.22 4.34
N ASP A 25 -0.83 17.44 5.64
CA ASP A 25 -0.16 16.67 6.69
C ASP A 25 -0.51 15.19 6.58
N ARG A 26 -1.81 14.87 6.40
CA ARG A 26 -2.25 13.49 6.23
C ARG A 26 -1.68 12.84 4.96
N LEU A 27 -1.64 13.57 3.84
CA LEU A 27 -1.04 13.09 2.59
C LEU A 27 0.44 12.77 2.79
N LYS A 28 1.17 13.65 3.48
CA LYS A 28 2.58 13.44 3.78
C LYS A 28 2.82 12.19 4.62
N ASP A 29 2.00 11.97 5.65
CA ASP A 29 2.08 10.77 6.48
C ASP A 29 1.81 9.50 5.69
N LEU A 30 0.80 9.54 4.80
CA LEU A 30 0.46 8.42 3.91
C LEU A 30 1.59 8.10 2.93
N LEU A 31 2.20 9.12 2.31
CA LEU A 31 3.33 8.94 1.40
C LEU A 31 4.56 8.35 2.12
N GLN A 32 4.81 8.78 3.37
CA GLN A 32 5.88 8.20 4.17
C GLN A 32 5.60 6.72 4.50
N GLU A 33 4.38 6.38 4.89
CA GLU A 33 3.98 4.98 5.14
C GLU A 33 4.10 4.14 3.86
N HIS A 34 3.73 4.70 2.69
CA HIS A 34 3.90 4.04 1.39
C HIS A 34 5.35 3.71 1.08
N ASP A 35 6.26 4.67 1.27
CA ASP A 35 7.70 4.47 1.02
C ASP A 35 8.28 3.37 1.93
N ASP A 36 7.91 3.38 3.21
CA ASP A 36 8.36 2.40 4.20
C ASP A 36 7.85 0.98 3.87
N LEU A 37 6.58 0.87 3.47
CA LEU A 37 5.98 -0.40 3.07
C LEU A 37 6.53 -0.90 1.73
N SER A 38 6.74 -0.01 0.76
CA SER A 38 7.31 -0.35 -0.54
C SER A 38 8.71 -0.98 -0.41
N CYS A 39 9.55 -0.42 0.48
CA CYS A 39 10.84 -1.01 0.82
C CYS A 39 10.70 -2.45 1.37
N SER A 40 9.70 -2.69 2.22
CA SER A 40 9.43 -3.99 2.83
C SER A 40 8.86 -5.00 1.83
N VAL A 41 7.97 -4.57 0.94
CA VAL A 41 7.36 -5.42 -0.10
C VAL A 41 8.39 -5.89 -1.12
N ILE A 42 9.40 -5.08 -1.44
CA ILE A 42 10.49 -5.49 -2.36
C ILE A 42 11.25 -6.71 -1.81
N SER A 43 11.59 -6.71 -0.52
CA SER A 43 12.31 -7.84 0.09
C SER A 43 11.40 -9.07 0.20
N MET A 44 10.16 -8.89 0.66
CA MET A 44 9.18 -9.97 0.77
C MET A 44 8.83 -10.59 -0.59
N ARG A 45 8.84 -9.81 -1.67
CA ARG A 45 8.65 -10.32 -3.03
C ARG A 45 9.75 -11.32 -3.41
N ALA A 46 11.00 -10.98 -3.12
CA ALA A 46 12.12 -11.88 -3.40
C ALA A 46 12.01 -13.19 -2.61
N ASP A 47 11.61 -13.11 -1.34
CA ASP A 47 11.38 -14.28 -0.49
C ASP A 47 10.22 -15.15 -1.01
N LEU A 48 9.11 -14.53 -1.43
CA LEU A 48 7.96 -15.23 -2.01
C LEU A 48 8.33 -15.90 -3.35
N GLU A 49 9.11 -15.23 -4.21
CA GLU A 49 9.59 -15.80 -5.47
C GLU A 49 10.53 -17.00 -5.21
N ALA A 50 11.39 -16.92 -4.20
CA ALA A 50 12.26 -18.02 -3.80
C ALA A 50 11.45 -19.21 -3.25
N ALA A 51 10.47 -18.95 -2.39
CA ALA A 51 9.59 -19.98 -1.83
C ALA A 51 8.72 -20.65 -2.92
N THR A 52 8.20 -19.86 -3.87
CA THR A 52 7.43 -20.36 -5.02
C THR A 52 8.28 -21.30 -5.87
N LYS A 53 9.52 -20.88 -6.22
CA LYS A 53 10.46 -21.74 -6.96
C LYS A 53 10.79 -23.02 -6.19
N LEU A 54 10.92 -22.96 -4.86
CA LEU A 54 11.16 -24.14 -4.04
C LEU A 54 9.99 -25.13 -4.14
N ARG A 55 8.74 -24.65 -4.03
CA ARG A 55 7.53 -25.47 -4.15
C ARG A 55 7.36 -26.06 -5.54
N GLU A 56 7.61 -25.28 -6.58
CA GLU A 56 7.59 -25.76 -7.98
C GLU A 56 8.61 -26.88 -8.21
N ASN A 57 9.84 -26.69 -7.72
CA ASN A 57 10.89 -27.69 -7.85
C ASN A 57 10.58 -28.99 -7.08
N ALA A 58 10.03 -28.88 -5.87
CA ALA A 58 9.60 -30.05 -5.09
C ALA A 58 8.45 -30.78 -5.80
N SER A 59 7.47 -30.04 -6.31
CA SER A 59 6.32 -30.58 -7.05
C SER A 59 6.76 -31.28 -8.34
N LEU A 60 7.73 -30.70 -9.05
CA LEU A 60 8.31 -31.30 -10.25
C LEU A 60 9.04 -32.61 -9.94
N ARG A 61 9.80 -32.68 -8.83
CA ARG A 61 10.43 -33.94 -8.39
C ARG A 61 9.39 -35.00 -8.06
N MET A 62 8.35 -34.64 -7.31
CA MET A 62 7.25 -35.54 -6.96
C MET A 62 6.56 -36.10 -8.21
N SER A 63 6.24 -35.24 -9.17
CA SER A 63 5.63 -35.64 -10.44
C SER A 63 6.53 -36.58 -11.27
N ARG A 64 7.86 -36.40 -11.22
CA ARG A 64 8.81 -37.23 -11.99
C ARG A 64 9.08 -38.59 -11.37
N TYR A 65 9.15 -38.67 -10.04
CA TYR A 65 9.60 -39.88 -9.34
C TYR A 65 8.46 -40.65 -8.65
N GLY A 66 7.22 -40.15 -8.73
CA GLY A 66 6.03 -40.82 -8.19
C GLY A 66 5.93 -40.72 -6.66
N ASP A 67 4.99 -41.48 -6.08
CA ASP A 67 4.59 -41.43 -4.67
C ASP A 67 5.70 -41.90 -3.71
N ASN A 68 6.69 -41.03 -3.51
CA ASN A 68 7.74 -41.16 -2.54
C ASN A 68 7.38 -40.33 -1.31
N PRO A 69 7.19 -40.95 -0.12
CA PRO A 69 6.83 -40.22 1.10
C PRO A 69 7.80 -39.09 1.47
N LYS A 70 9.08 -39.20 1.10
CA LYS A 70 10.07 -38.13 1.33
C LYS A 70 9.85 -36.93 0.41
N LEU A 71 9.44 -37.17 -0.84
CA LEU A 71 9.11 -36.11 -1.78
C LEU A 71 7.78 -35.45 -1.42
N GLN A 72 6.81 -36.22 -0.90
CA GLN A 72 5.58 -35.66 -0.35
C GLN A 72 5.87 -34.68 0.79
N ALA A 73 6.66 -35.12 1.78
CA ALA A 73 7.08 -34.26 2.90
C ALA A 73 7.95 -33.07 2.45
N GLU A 74 8.62 -33.16 1.31
CA GLU A 74 9.33 -32.03 0.71
C GLU A 74 8.37 -31.01 0.11
N VAL A 75 7.37 -31.45 -0.67
CA VAL A 75 6.32 -30.59 -1.22
C VAL A 75 5.54 -29.89 -0.12
N GLU A 76 5.11 -30.63 0.92
CA GLU A 76 4.37 -30.06 2.05
C GLU A 76 5.18 -28.99 2.80
N ARG A 77 6.48 -29.22 3.01
CA ARG A 77 7.36 -28.22 3.62
C ARG A 77 7.53 -26.99 2.73
N ALA A 78 7.74 -27.18 1.42
CA ALA A 78 7.90 -26.08 0.49
C ALA A 78 6.61 -25.25 0.37
N GLN A 79 5.45 -25.91 0.36
CA GLN A 79 4.15 -25.24 0.39
C GLN A 79 3.97 -24.40 1.66
N LYS A 80 4.32 -24.95 2.82
CA LYS A 80 4.25 -24.21 4.09
C LYS A 80 5.11 -22.95 4.07
N ILE A 81 6.34 -23.03 3.54
CA ILE A 81 7.24 -21.89 3.41
C ILE A 81 6.64 -20.84 2.46
N GLU A 82 6.05 -21.26 1.34
CA GLU A 82 5.38 -20.34 0.41
C GLU A 82 4.17 -19.67 1.07
N ASP A 83 3.34 -20.39 1.82
CA ASP A 83 2.19 -19.83 2.51
C ASP A 83 2.61 -18.83 3.60
N GLU A 84 3.68 -19.15 4.34
CA GLU A 84 4.28 -18.28 5.36
C GLU A 84 4.85 -16.98 4.75
N ALA A 85 5.41 -17.03 3.53
CA ALA A 85 5.88 -15.85 2.81
C ALA A 85 4.73 -15.06 2.13
N ARG A 86 3.72 -15.76 1.60
CA ARG A 86 2.62 -15.17 0.85
C ARG A 86 1.72 -14.30 1.71
N LYS A 87 1.36 -14.78 2.91
CA LYS A 87 0.43 -14.05 3.78
C LYS A 87 0.91 -12.64 4.16
N PRO A 88 2.12 -12.43 4.70
CA PRO A 88 2.60 -11.08 5.02
C PRO A 88 2.76 -10.21 3.77
N PHE A 89 3.24 -10.79 2.65
CA PHE A 89 3.35 -10.07 1.38
C PHE A 89 1.99 -9.53 0.91
N SER A 90 0.95 -10.37 0.89
CA SER A 90 -0.40 -9.95 0.49
C SER A 90 -0.97 -8.86 1.39
N LEU A 91 -0.80 -8.98 2.71
CA LEU A 91 -1.28 -7.96 3.65
C LEU A 91 -0.58 -6.61 3.46
N MET A 92 0.72 -6.61 3.20
CA MET A 92 1.46 -5.37 2.94
C MET A 92 1.06 -4.75 1.60
N GLN A 93 0.86 -5.57 0.57
CA GLN A 93 0.38 -5.08 -0.73
C GLN A 93 -1.01 -4.47 -0.62
N GLU A 94 -1.95 -5.13 0.09
CA GLU A 94 -3.29 -4.59 0.35
C GLU A 94 -3.22 -3.24 1.08
N ARG A 95 -2.27 -3.08 2.02
CA ARG A 95 -2.09 -1.80 2.72
C ARG A 95 -1.54 -0.72 1.80
N ILE A 96 -0.58 -1.04 0.92
CA ILE A 96 -0.09 -0.11 -0.10
C ILE A 96 -1.25 0.34 -0.99
N ASP A 97 -2.03 -0.59 -1.53
CA ASP A 97 -3.15 -0.29 -2.42
C ASP A 97 -4.20 0.63 -1.72
N THR A 98 -4.41 0.40 -0.41
CA THR A 98 -5.29 1.24 0.42
C THR A 98 -4.72 2.65 0.58
N ILE A 99 -3.42 2.78 0.88
CA ILE A 99 -2.76 4.08 1.03
C ILE A 99 -2.78 4.87 -0.28
N GLU A 100 -2.55 4.21 -1.41
CA GLU A 100 -2.61 4.84 -2.73
C GLU A 100 -4.02 5.37 -3.03
N GLY A 101 -5.06 4.63 -2.65
CA GLY A 101 -6.44 5.10 -2.71
C GLY A 101 -6.71 6.32 -1.82
N GLU A 102 -6.32 6.26 -0.55
CA GLU A 102 -6.47 7.37 0.40
C GLU A 102 -5.71 8.63 -0.08
N ALA A 103 -4.50 8.47 -0.61
CA ALA A 103 -3.67 9.56 -1.11
C ALA A 103 -4.29 10.22 -2.36
N LEU A 104 -4.85 9.41 -3.28
CA LEU A 104 -5.55 9.91 -4.45
C LEU A 104 -6.79 10.73 -4.07
N GLU A 105 -7.60 10.23 -3.14
CA GLU A 105 -8.77 10.96 -2.63
C GLU A 105 -8.39 12.31 -2.02
N ILE A 106 -7.33 12.36 -1.22
CA ILE A 106 -6.84 13.61 -0.62
C ILE A 106 -6.33 14.58 -1.70
N HIS A 107 -5.60 14.07 -2.69
CA HIS A 107 -5.12 14.88 -3.82
C HIS A 107 -6.30 15.50 -4.60
N ASP A 108 -7.38 14.74 -4.83
CA ASP A 108 -8.59 15.23 -5.47
C ASP A 108 -9.29 16.31 -4.63
N MET A 109 -9.36 16.14 -3.30
CA MET A 109 -9.92 17.15 -2.39
C MET A 109 -9.12 18.46 -2.42
N LEU A 110 -7.79 18.37 -2.37
CA LEU A 110 -6.89 19.52 -2.46
C LEU A 110 -7.03 20.24 -3.82
N SER A 111 -7.07 19.47 -4.91
CA SER A 111 -7.24 20.01 -6.27
C SER A 111 -8.59 20.71 -6.45
N ALA A 112 -9.66 20.18 -5.85
CA ALA A 112 -10.97 20.79 -5.85
C ALA A 112 -10.97 22.12 -5.05
N ALA A 113 -10.30 22.16 -3.90
CA ALA A 113 -10.16 23.38 -3.09
C ALA A 113 -9.39 24.49 -3.82
N GLU A 114 -8.30 24.13 -4.51
CA GLU A 114 -7.53 25.06 -5.36
C GLU A 114 -8.37 25.60 -6.53
N SER A 115 -9.16 24.74 -7.17
CA SER A 115 -10.03 25.13 -8.29
C SER A 115 -11.10 26.14 -7.87
N VAL A 116 -11.67 25.98 -6.66
CA VAL A 116 -12.62 26.94 -6.08
C VAL A 116 -11.95 28.28 -5.74
N ARG A 117 -10.65 28.28 -5.39
CA ARG A 117 -9.90 29.49 -5.08
C ARG A 117 -9.52 30.31 -6.32
N MET A 118 -9.29 29.64 -7.46
CA MET A 118 -8.88 30.30 -8.71
C MET A 118 -10.05 30.72 -9.62
N GLY A 119 -11.28 30.25 -9.37
CA GLY A 119 -12.49 30.61 -10.09
C GLY A 119 -13.27 31.74 -9.42
#